data_AF-A0A7C3VCU8-F1
#
_entry.id   AF-A0A7C3VCU8-F1
#
_cell.length_a   1.000
_cell.length_b   1.000
_cell.length_c   1.000
_cell.angle_alpha   90.00
_cell.angle_beta   90.00
_cell.angle_gamma   90.00
#
_symmetry.space_group_name_H-M   'P 1'
#
loop_
_entity.id
_entity.type
_entity.pdbx_description
1 polymer ?
#
loop_
_entity_poly.entity_id
_entity_poly.type
_entity_poly.pdbx_seq_one_letter_code
_entity_poly.pdbx_strand_id
1 'polypeptide(L)'
;MKKTISKKIIFAFFMALALLNIAAYCQNNSDKKEFNNKSDSVEIDWGERAEIIDHPVYGIIILSKDRWKNWVFRSLIIIMIYLSVMVVVVSIPKNSEMNLIISYLLCGSVFVISFWETLSGWMLTRLNSYKYGWSFIFIAIAMYIASYFAIMRVKRYDISYAQIREEFKKMQSLNTNEDQRLIPISGVAGEWEDEDFVNKSK
;
A
#
# COMPACT_ATOMS: atom_id res chain seq x y z
N MET A 1 -10.92 -16.45 -21.02
CA MET A 1 -10.37 -15.86 -19.76
C MET A 1 -8.99 -15.18 -19.90
N LYS A 2 -8.16 -15.47 -20.92
CA LYS A 2 -6.82 -14.83 -21.12
C LYS A 2 -6.82 -13.34 -21.51
N LYS A 3 -7.88 -12.82 -22.17
CA LYS A 3 -7.90 -11.46 -22.74
C LYS A 3 -8.01 -10.31 -21.73
N THR A 4 -8.57 -10.53 -20.54
CA THR A 4 -8.77 -9.49 -19.52
C THR A 4 -7.53 -9.20 -18.67
N ILE A 5 -6.62 -10.18 -18.54
CA ILE A 5 -5.37 -10.02 -17.79
C ILE A 5 -4.38 -9.14 -18.57
N SER A 6 -4.31 -9.31 -19.89
CA SER A 6 -3.44 -8.50 -20.77
C SER A 6 -3.78 -7.01 -20.70
N LYS A 7 -5.07 -6.62 -20.72
CA LYS A 7 -5.48 -5.21 -20.64
C LYS A 7 -5.11 -4.54 -19.31
N LYS A 8 -5.16 -5.28 -18.19
CA LYS A 8 -4.78 -4.75 -16.87
C LYS A 8 -3.28 -4.53 -16.73
N ILE A 9 -2.47 -5.41 -17.31
CA ILE A 9 -1.00 -5.28 -17.34
C ILE A 9 -0.59 -4.11 -18.24
N ILE A 10 -1.23 -3.97 -19.40
CA ILE A 10 -0.98 -2.85 -20.32
C ILE A 10 -1.34 -1.51 -19.66
N PHE A 11 -2.45 -1.45 -18.92
CA PHE A 11 -2.84 -0.24 -18.20
C PHE A 11 -1.87 0.10 -17.05
N ALA A 12 -1.44 -0.90 -16.27
CA ALA A 12 -0.44 -0.70 -15.21
C ALA A 12 0.92 -0.26 -15.77
N PHE A 13 1.32 -0.81 -16.93
CA PHE A 13 2.55 -0.42 -17.62
C PHE A 13 2.48 1.01 -18.15
N PHE A 14 1.35 1.42 -18.73
CA PHE A 14 1.15 2.81 -19.17
C PHE A 14 1.14 3.80 -18.02
N MET A 15 0.55 3.42 -16.88
CA MET A 15 0.53 4.26 -15.68
C MET A 15 1.92 4.38 -15.04
N ALA A 16 2.71 3.30 -15.02
CA ALA A 16 4.10 3.32 -14.62
C ALA A 16 4.97 4.18 -15.56
N LEU A 17 4.77 4.10 -16.88
CA LEU A 17 5.48 4.92 -17.87
C LEU A 17 5.14 6.41 -17.75
N ALA A 18 3.89 6.73 -17.41
CA ALA A 18 3.45 8.11 -17.14
C ALA A 18 4.10 8.66 -15.86
N LEU A 19 4.16 7.85 -14.79
CA LEU A 19 4.84 8.22 -13.55
C LEU A 19 6.35 8.41 -13.75
N LEU A 20 6.99 7.57 -14.58
CA LEU A 20 8.40 7.69 -14.93
C LEU A 20 8.71 8.97 -15.73
N ASN A 21 7.83 9.35 -16.66
CA ASN A 21 7.96 10.61 -17.41
C ASN A 21 7.80 11.84 -16.51
N ILE A 22 6.88 11.80 -15.54
CA ILE A 22 6.69 12.89 -14.57
C ILE A 22 7.90 13.01 -13.64
N ALA A 23 8.47 11.89 -13.19
CA ALA A 23 9.68 11.86 -12.36
C ALA A 23 10.92 12.36 -13.12
N ALA A 24 11.12 11.91 -14.37
CA ALA A 24 12.22 12.37 -15.22
C ALA A 24 12.14 13.88 -15.52
N TYR A 25 10.93 14.42 -15.71
CA TYR A 25 10.73 15.85 -15.89
C TYR A 25 11.03 16.67 -14.62
N CYS A 26 10.78 16.12 -13.43
CA CYS A 26 11.13 16.79 -12.16
C CYS A 26 12.65 16.77 -11.90
N GLN A 27 13.35 15.70 -12.26
CA GLN A 27 14.80 15.58 -12.06
C GLN A 27 15.59 16.50 -13.00
N ASN A 28 15.19 16.55 -14.28
CA ASN A 28 15.87 17.37 -15.30
C ASN A 28 15.74 18.90 -15.06
N ASN A 29 14.77 19.32 -14.25
CA ASN A 29 14.63 20.72 -13.79
C ASN A 29 15.42 21.02 -12.50
N SER A 30 15.84 20.00 -11.77
CA SER A 30 16.66 20.13 -10.55
C SER A 30 18.15 20.19 -10.91
N ASP A 31 18.60 19.36 -11.86
CA ASP A 31 20.01 19.29 -12.28
C ASP A 31 20.49 20.54 -13.03
N LYS A 32 19.57 21.32 -13.65
CA LYS A 32 19.92 22.56 -14.35
C LYS A 32 20.29 23.74 -13.44
N LYS A 33 20.23 23.61 -12.12
CA LYS A 33 20.50 24.73 -11.17
C LYS A 33 21.77 24.59 -10.33
N GLU A 34 22.56 23.53 -10.48
CA GLU A 34 23.76 23.31 -9.65
C GLU A 34 25.10 23.82 -10.23
N PHE A 35 25.14 24.37 -11.45
CA PHE A 35 26.35 25.02 -11.97
C PHE A 35 26.19 26.54 -12.00
N ASN A 36 26.47 27.19 -10.86
CA ASN A 36 27.14 28.49 -10.77
C ASN A 36 27.24 28.91 -9.29
N ASN A 37 28.07 28.21 -8.52
CA ASN A 37 28.57 28.74 -7.25
C ASN A 37 29.77 29.63 -7.56
N LYS A 38 29.52 30.94 -7.63
CA LYS A 38 30.55 31.96 -7.42
C LYS A 38 30.28 32.59 -6.07
N SER A 39 31.24 32.40 -5.17
CA SER A 39 31.26 32.94 -3.82
C SER A 39 31.42 34.46 -3.88
N ASP A 40 30.31 35.19 -3.74
CA ASP A 40 30.29 36.56 -3.27
C ASP A 40 29.19 36.64 -2.22
N SER A 41 29.40 37.40 -1.15
CA SER A 41 28.43 37.59 -0.07
C SER A 41 27.11 38.10 -0.64
N VAL A 42 26.17 37.18 -0.87
CA VAL A 42 24.86 37.46 -1.44
C VAL A 42 24.03 38.16 -0.37
N GLU A 43 23.87 39.46 -0.53
CA GLU A 43 22.69 40.15 -0.02
C GLU A 43 21.50 39.34 -0.53
N ILE A 44 20.83 38.61 0.38
CA ILE A 44 19.77 37.67 -0.01
C ILE A 44 18.63 38.52 -0.54
N ASP A 45 18.60 38.70 -1.86
CA ASP A 45 17.53 39.39 -2.55
C ASP A 45 16.29 38.49 -2.49
N TRP A 46 15.49 38.71 -1.45
CA TRP A 46 14.26 37.97 -1.19
C TRP A 46 13.15 38.31 -2.20
N GLY A 47 13.34 39.34 -3.04
CA GLY A 47 12.30 39.98 -3.84
C GLY A 47 11.57 39.07 -4.84
N GLU A 48 12.24 38.05 -5.39
CA GLU A 48 11.63 37.19 -6.42
C GLU A 48 11.20 35.80 -5.94
N ARG A 49 11.79 35.30 -4.84
CA ARG A 49 11.67 33.88 -4.42
C ARG A 49 10.93 33.68 -3.10
N ALA A 50 10.63 34.74 -2.37
CA ALA A 50 9.91 34.68 -1.12
C ALA A 50 8.64 35.55 -1.16
N GLU A 51 7.53 34.98 -0.70
CA GLU A 51 6.32 35.72 -0.40
C GLU A 51 6.44 36.24 1.03
N ILE A 52 6.41 37.55 1.18
CA ILE A 52 6.44 38.23 2.47
C ILE A 52 4.97 38.48 2.85
N ILE A 53 4.53 37.83 3.91
CA ILE A 53 3.18 38.02 4.47
C ILE A 53 3.33 38.80 5.78
N ASP A 54 2.77 40.00 5.83
CA ASP A 54 2.71 40.80 7.05
C ASP A 54 1.49 40.36 7.86
N HIS A 55 1.73 39.63 8.95
CA HIS A 55 0.68 39.19 9.86
C HIS A 55 0.65 40.09 11.11
N PRO A 56 -0.51 40.67 11.50
CA PRO A 56 -0.57 41.66 12.58
C PRO A 56 -0.17 41.13 13.96
N VAL A 57 -0.21 39.81 14.17
CA VAL A 57 0.16 39.14 15.44
C VAL A 57 1.52 38.44 15.39
N TYR A 58 1.94 37.94 14.23
CA TYR A 58 3.13 37.07 14.10
C TYR A 58 4.31 37.78 13.43
N GLY A 59 4.15 39.06 13.05
CA GLY A 59 5.18 39.84 12.36
C GLY A 59 5.31 39.45 10.88
N ILE A 60 6.48 39.74 10.31
CA ILE A 60 6.82 39.49 8.91
C ILE A 60 7.16 38.01 8.74
N ILE A 61 6.30 37.26 8.07
CA ILE A 61 6.56 35.85 7.76
C ILE A 61 7.08 35.76 6.32
N ILE A 62 8.36 35.42 6.19
CA ILE A 62 9.01 35.18 4.90
C ILE A 62 8.82 33.70 4.52
N LEU A 63 8.05 33.42 3.47
CA LEU A 63 7.76 32.06 3.01
C LEU A 63 8.36 31.84 1.62
N SER A 64 9.12 30.75 1.42
CA SER A 64 9.59 30.38 0.08
C SER A 64 8.43 30.02 -0.85
N LYS A 65 8.42 30.62 -2.05
CA LYS A 65 7.41 30.43 -3.11
C LYS A 65 7.38 28.99 -3.67
N ASP A 66 8.47 28.25 -3.51
CA ASP A 66 8.65 26.90 -4.04
C ASP A 66 8.26 25.77 -3.06
N ARG A 67 7.59 26.09 -1.94
CA ARG A 67 7.19 25.13 -0.90
C ARG A 67 6.34 23.97 -1.44
N TRP A 68 5.53 24.22 -2.48
CA TRP A 68 4.70 23.22 -3.13
C TRP A 68 5.54 22.06 -3.71
N LYS A 69 6.78 22.31 -4.17
CA LYS A 69 7.66 21.27 -4.74
C LYS A 69 8.03 20.20 -3.70
N ASN A 70 8.29 20.62 -2.47
CA ASN A 70 8.57 19.70 -1.36
C ASN A 70 7.35 18.81 -1.05
N TRP A 71 6.14 19.37 -1.12
CA TRP A 71 4.90 18.60 -0.94
C TRP A 71 4.63 17.63 -2.09
N VAL A 72 4.95 18.00 -3.34
CA VAL A 72 4.92 17.08 -4.48
C VAL A 72 5.86 15.90 -4.24
N PHE A 73 7.10 16.16 -3.80
CA PHE A 73 8.07 15.10 -3.51
C PHE A 73 7.59 14.16 -2.41
N ARG A 74 7.03 14.69 -1.33
CA ARG A 74 6.42 13.89 -0.25
C ARG A 74 5.25 13.02 -0.74
N SER A 75 4.40 13.56 -1.61
CA SER A 75 3.28 12.83 -2.21
C SER A 75 3.77 11.66 -3.07
N LEU A 76 4.82 11.88 -3.87
CA LEU A 76 5.45 10.82 -4.66
C LEU A 76 6.02 9.69 -3.78
N ILE A 77 6.65 10.03 -2.65
CA ILE A 77 7.13 9.03 -1.68
C ILE A 77 5.97 8.20 -1.13
N ILE A 78 4.85 8.84 -0.76
CA ILE A 78 3.66 8.17 -0.24
C ILE A 78 3.10 7.17 -1.27
N ILE A 79 3.03 7.57 -2.55
CA ILE A 79 2.59 6.69 -3.64
C ILE A 79 3.52 5.48 -3.80
N MET A 80 4.85 5.68 -3.72
CA MET A 80 5.82 4.58 -3.81
C MET A 80 5.66 3.59 -2.65
N ILE A 81 5.49 4.08 -1.43
CA ILE A 81 5.24 3.25 -0.24
C ILE A 81 3.93 2.48 -0.41
N TYR A 82 2.87 3.13 -0.87
CA TYR A 82 1.58 2.49 -1.13
C TYR A 82 1.73 1.32 -2.11
N LEU A 83 2.40 1.53 -3.24
CA LEU A 83 2.60 0.48 -4.24
C LEU A 83 3.42 -0.69 -3.66
N SER A 84 4.45 -0.41 -2.88
CA SER A 84 5.25 -1.43 -2.20
C SER A 84 4.39 -2.30 -1.27
N VAL A 85 3.63 -1.68 -0.37
CA VAL A 85 2.77 -2.41 0.57
C VAL A 85 1.67 -3.19 -0.17
N MET A 86 1.11 -2.62 -1.23
CA MET A 86 0.06 -3.27 -2.01
C MET A 86 0.55 -4.53 -2.72
N VAL A 87 1.80 -4.52 -3.23
CA VAL A 87 2.42 -5.73 -3.81
C VAL A 87 2.58 -6.82 -2.75
N VAL A 88 2.97 -6.45 -1.52
CA VAL A 88 3.07 -7.41 -0.40
C VAL A 88 1.70 -8.04 -0.08
N VAL A 89 0.64 -7.23 0.05
CA VAL A 89 -0.73 -7.72 0.31
C VAL A 89 -1.20 -8.73 -0.75
N VAL A 90 -0.88 -8.47 -2.01
CA VAL A 90 -1.25 -9.38 -3.11
C VAL A 90 -0.44 -10.68 -3.04
N SER A 91 0.85 -10.59 -2.68
CA SER A 91 1.80 -11.71 -2.71
C SER A 91 1.66 -12.69 -1.55
N ILE A 92 1.17 -12.25 -0.39
CA ILE A 92 1.03 -13.11 0.79
C ILE A 92 0.01 -14.24 0.51
N PRO A 93 0.36 -15.52 0.70
CA PRO A 93 -0.59 -16.63 0.60
C PRO A 93 -1.53 -16.62 1.82
N LYS A 94 -2.83 -16.68 1.57
CA LYS A 94 -3.87 -16.58 2.61
C LYS A 94 -4.18 -17.95 3.22
N ASN A 95 -3.14 -18.77 3.41
CA ASN A 95 -3.31 -20.20 3.73
C ASN A 95 -3.52 -20.49 5.22
N SER A 96 -3.06 -19.58 6.09
CA SER A 96 -3.09 -19.69 7.55
C SER A 96 -3.82 -18.50 8.18
N GLU A 97 -4.38 -18.70 9.38
CA GLU A 97 -5.06 -17.64 10.15
C GLU A 97 -4.15 -16.43 10.40
N MET A 98 -2.89 -16.68 10.74
CA MET A 98 -1.89 -15.63 10.96
C MET A 98 -1.68 -14.78 9.70
N ASN A 99 -1.57 -15.40 8.53
CA ASN A 99 -1.40 -14.67 7.26
C ASN A 99 -2.66 -13.86 6.90
N LEU A 100 -3.85 -14.32 7.29
CA LEU A 100 -5.11 -13.64 7.07
C LEU A 100 -5.21 -12.38 7.95
N ILE A 101 -4.84 -12.48 9.24
CA ILE A 101 -4.77 -11.33 10.17
C ILE A 101 -3.75 -10.30 9.68
N ILE A 102 -2.55 -10.72 9.27
CA ILE A 102 -1.52 -9.82 8.72
C ILE A 102 -2.04 -9.13 7.45
N SER A 103 -2.75 -9.86 6.58
CA SER A 103 -3.33 -9.30 5.37
C SER A 103 -4.40 -8.22 5.68
N TYR A 104 -5.22 -8.41 6.72
CA TYR A 104 -6.18 -7.39 7.17
C TYR A 104 -5.47 -6.14 7.70
N LEU A 105 -4.45 -6.31 8.54
CA LEU A 105 -3.70 -5.19 9.10
C LEU A 105 -3.03 -4.38 7.99
N LEU A 106 -2.37 -5.05 7.05
CA LEU A 106 -1.76 -4.40 5.88
C LEU A 106 -2.80 -3.71 4.99
N CYS A 107 -3.97 -4.32 4.74
CA CYS A 107 -5.05 -3.67 4.00
C CYS A 107 -5.54 -2.37 4.69
N GLY A 108 -5.65 -2.39 6.03
CA GLY A 108 -5.97 -1.20 6.82
C GLY A 108 -4.91 -0.11 6.66
N SER A 109 -3.63 -0.46 6.72
CA SER A 109 -2.53 0.49 6.51
C SER A 109 -2.56 1.11 5.11
N VAL A 110 -2.82 0.32 4.07
CA VAL A 110 -2.94 0.79 2.67
C VAL A 110 -4.08 1.82 2.51
N PHE A 111 -5.18 1.61 3.24
CA PHE A 111 -6.31 2.55 3.28
C PHE A 111 -5.94 3.88 3.98
N VAL A 112 -5.24 3.82 5.11
CA VAL A 112 -4.76 5.02 5.82
C VAL A 112 -3.78 5.82 4.96
N ILE A 113 -2.88 5.13 4.24
CA ILE A 113 -1.92 5.78 3.33
C ILE A 113 -2.65 6.53 2.21
N SER A 114 -3.70 5.94 1.62
CA SER A 114 -4.46 6.58 0.55
C SER A 114 -5.32 7.76 1.06
N PHE A 115 -5.80 7.70 2.30
CA PHE A 115 -6.38 8.87 2.97
C PHE A 115 -5.34 10.00 3.16
N TRP A 116 -4.13 9.66 3.60
CA TRP A 116 -3.05 10.65 3.79
C TRP A 116 -2.64 11.32 2.48
N GLU A 117 -2.59 10.56 1.39
CA GLU A 117 -2.33 11.11 0.05
C GLU A 117 -3.42 12.10 -0.39
N THR A 118 -4.68 11.83 -0.03
CA THR A 118 -5.79 12.75 -0.29
C THR A 118 -5.59 14.09 0.44
N LEU A 119 -5.13 14.06 1.70
CA LEU A 119 -4.80 15.28 2.46
C LEU A 119 -3.62 16.03 1.84
N SER A 120 -2.59 15.31 1.36
CA SER A 120 -1.46 15.91 0.67
C SER A 120 -1.89 16.62 -0.62
N GLY A 121 -2.72 15.97 -1.43
CA GLY A 121 -3.32 16.55 -2.64
C GLY A 121 -4.18 17.79 -2.32
N TRP A 122 -4.97 17.73 -1.25
CA TRP A 122 -5.75 18.88 -0.78
C TRP A 122 -4.86 20.06 -0.40
N MET A 123 -3.78 19.82 0.34
CA MET A 123 -2.83 20.88 0.71
C MET A 123 -2.16 21.51 -0.52
N LEU A 124 -1.82 20.71 -1.54
CA LEU A 124 -1.27 21.19 -2.81
C LEU A 124 -2.22 22.13 -3.55
N THR A 125 -3.54 21.91 -3.48
CA THR A 125 -4.52 22.83 -4.09
C THR A 125 -4.51 24.22 -3.43
N ARG A 126 -4.16 24.30 -2.14
CA ARG A 126 -4.08 25.58 -1.39
C ARG A 126 -2.77 26.33 -1.63
N LEU A 127 -1.70 25.64 -2.02
CA LEU A 127 -0.34 26.21 -2.21
C LEU A 127 -0.11 26.75 -3.64
N ASN A 128 -1.13 27.34 -4.27
CA ASN A 128 -1.06 27.96 -5.60
C ASN A 128 -0.68 27.00 -6.76
N SER A 129 -0.72 25.69 -6.51
CA SER A 129 -0.42 24.61 -7.47
C SER A 129 -1.68 23.81 -7.79
N TYR A 130 -2.73 24.51 -8.21
CA TYR A 130 -4.08 23.95 -8.37
C TYR A 130 -4.10 22.74 -9.32
N LYS A 131 -3.46 22.85 -10.48
CA LYS A 131 -3.41 21.76 -11.48
C LYS A 131 -2.78 20.48 -10.94
N TYR A 132 -1.70 20.59 -10.17
CA TYR A 132 -1.02 19.43 -9.61
C TYR A 132 -1.80 18.85 -8.43
N GLY A 133 -2.37 19.70 -7.57
CA GLY A 133 -3.21 19.26 -6.44
C GLY A 133 -4.39 18.38 -6.88
N TRP A 134 -5.11 18.78 -7.94
CA TRP A 134 -6.19 17.96 -8.48
C TRP A 134 -5.72 16.61 -9.03
N SER A 135 -4.59 16.58 -9.73
CA SER A 135 -4.02 15.31 -10.23
C SER A 135 -3.74 14.32 -9.10
N PHE A 136 -3.16 14.77 -7.99
CA PHE A 136 -2.89 13.92 -6.82
C PHE A 136 -4.18 13.45 -6.14
N ILE A 137 -5.21 14.28 -6.07
CA ILE A 137 -6.52 13.87 -5.53
C ILE A 137 -7.12 12.76 -6.38
N PHE A 138 -7.08 12.86 -7.72
CA PHE A 138 -7.56 11.79 -8.60
C PHE A 138 -6.79 10.48 -8.42
N ILE A 139 -5.47 10.57 -8.25
CA ILE A 139 -4.63 9.40 -7.97
C ILE A 139 -5.01 8.78 -6.62
N ALA A 140 -5.21 9.60 -5.59
CA ALA A 140 -5.62 9.13 -4.26
C ALA A 140 -6.97 8.41 -4.28
N ILE A 141 -7.95 8.91 -5.04
CA ILE A 141 -9.24 8.23 -5.25
C ILE A 141 -9.03 6.85 -5.89
N ALA A 142 -8.18 6.75 -6.91
CA ALA A 142 -7.86 5.48 -7.56
C ALA A 142 -7.19 4.50 -6.58
N MET A 143 -6.29 4.98 -5.72
CA MET A 143 -5.69 4.19 -4.64
C MET A 143 -6.75 3.70 -3.65
N TYR A 144 -7.69 4.57 -3.27
CA TYR A 144 -8.79 4.21 -2.38
C TYR A 144 -9.63 3.06 -2.95
N ILE A 145 -9.99 3.16 -4.23
CA ILE A 145 -10.72 2.11 -4.96
C ILE A 145 -9.92 0.82 -4.97
N ALA A 146 -8.62 0.88 -5.28
CA ALA A 146 -7.75 -0.30 -5.30
C ALA A 146 -7.64 -0.97 -3.92
N SER A 147 -7.51 -0.18 -2.84
CA SER A 147 -7.47 -0.67 -1.46
C SER A 147 -8.78 -1.35 -1.06
N TYR A 148 -9.93 -0.78 -1.44
CA TYR A 148 -11.24 -1.38 -1.23
C TYR A 148 -11.38 -2.74 -1.94
N PHE A 149 -10.92 -2.84 -3.19
CA PHE A 149 -10.90 -4.11 -3.91
C PHE A 149 -9.99 -5.15 -3.25
N ALA A 150 -8.85 -4.76 -2.67
CA ALA A 150 -8.00 -5.67 -1.90
C ALA A 150 -8.73 -6.20 -0.66
N ILE A 151 -9.39 -5.34 0.12
CA ILE A 151 -10.17 -5.75 1.30
C ILE A 151 -11.26 -6.75 0.91
N MET A 152 -12.01 -6.45 -0.15
CA MET A 152 -13.06 -7.35 -0.66
C MET A 152 -12.49 -8.70 -1.09
N ARG A 153 -11.27 -8.72 -1.63
CA ARG A 153 -10.58 -9.97 -1.97
C ARG A 153 -10.20 -10.76 -0.72
N VAL A 154 -9.65 -10.11 0.31
CA VAL A 154 -9.29 -10.76 1.59
C VAL A 154 -10.53 -11.35 2.27
N LYS A 155 -11.63 -10.59 2.32
CA LYS A 155 -12.91 -11.04 2.90
C LYS A 155 -13.47 -12.30 2.24
N ARG A 156 -13.27 -12.48 0.93
CA ARG A 156 -13.70 -13.71 0.23
C ARG A 156 -12.94 -14.95 0.71
N TYR A 157 -11.65 -14.81 1.04
CA TYR A 157 -10.88 -15.93 1.59
C TYR A 157 -11.38 -16.31 2.98
N ASP A 158 -11.72 -15.33 3.82
CA ASP A 158 -12.27 -15.54 5.16
C ASP A 158 -13.53 -16.43 5.17
N ILE A 159 -14.50 -16.10 4.30
CA ILE A 159 -15.73 -16.90 4.13
C ILE A 159 -15.42 -18.34 3.72
N SER A 160 -14.46 -18.52 2.80
CA SER A 160 -14.04 -19.86 2.36
C SER A 160 -13.39 -20.65 3.50
N TYR A 161 -12.60 -20.02 4.36
CA TYR A 161 -11.99 -20.67 5.52
C TYR A 161 -13.03 -21.10 6.55
N ALA A 162 -14.03 -20.26 6.82
CA ALA A 162 -15.11 -20.58 7.73
C ALA A 162 -15.91 -21.80 7.24
N GLN A 163 -16.24 -21.85 5.94
CA GLN A 163 -16.96 -22.98 5.33
C GLN A 163 -16.17 -24.29 5.44
N ILE A 164 -14.88 -24.27 5.08
CA ILE A 164 -14.01 -25.45 5.20
C ILE A 164 -13.97 -25.96 6.65
N ARG A 165 -13.87 -25.04 7.62
CA ARG A 165 -13.86 -25.39 9.04
C ARG A 165 -15.17 -26.04 9.49
N GLU A 166 -16.31 -25.55 9.00
CA GLU A 166 -17.62 -26.14 9.29
C GLU A 166 -17.77 -27.53 8.66
N GLU A 167 -17.25 -27.74 7.45
CA GLU A 167 -17.25 -29.05 6.79
C GLU A 167 -16.38 -30.08 7.52
N PHE A 168 -15.19 -29.68 8.00
CA PHE A 168 -14.35 -30.54 8.85
C PHE A 168 -15.04 -30.90 10.17
N LYS A 169 -15.72 -29.94 10.82
CA LYS A 169 -16.50 -30.23 12.03
C LYS A 169 -17.65 -31.20 11.76
N LYS A 170 -18.35 -31.05 10.63
CA LYS A 170 -19.41 -31.98 10.22
C LYS A 170 -18.86 -33.37 9.97
N MET A 171 -17.75 -33.51 9.24
CA MET A 171 -17.07 -34.80 9.03
C MET A 171 -16.64 -35.43 10.35
N GLN A 172 -16.09 -34.65 11.29
CA GLN A 172 -15.70 -35.17 12.62
C GLN A 172 -16.91 -35.67 13.43
N SER A 173 -18.04 -34.95 13.37
CA SER A 173 -19.29 -35.36 14.03
C SER A 173 -19.98 -36.56 13.38
N LEU A 174 -19.80 -36.75 12.06
CA LEU A 174 -20.32 -37.91 11.34
C LEU A 174 -19.45 -39.15 11.57
N ASN A 175 -18.12 -38.98 11.64
CA ASN A 175 -17.16 -40.03 12.00
C ASN A 175 -17.28 -40.52 13.45
N THR A 176 -18.09 -39.88 14.31
CA THR A 176 -18.34 -40.39 15.66
C THR A 176 -19.24 -41.64 15.66
N ASN A 177 -19.93 -41.93 14.55
CA ASN A 177 -20.77 -43.12 14.34
C ASN A 177 -20.16 -44.15 13.38
N GLU A 178 -18.97 -43.91 12.81
CA GLU A 178 -18.24 -44.89 12.00
C GLU A 178 -17.11 -45.53 12.81
N ASP A 179 -16.78 -46.77 12.44
CA ASP A 179 -15.87 -47.72 13.08
C ASP A 179 -14.69 -47.06 13.83
N GLN A 180 -14.61 -47.27 15.16
CA GLN A 180 -13.59 -46.69 16.06
C GLN A 180 -12.13 -47.00 15.66
N ARG A 181 -11.92 -47.85 14.65
CA ARG A 181 -10.62 -48.20 14.09
C ARG A 181 -10.13 -47.21 13.02
N LEU A 182 -10.99 -46.32 12.53
CA LEU A 182 -10.69 -45.33 11.48
C LEU A 182 -10.70 -43.89 12.02
N ILE A 183 -10.48 -43.70 13.31
CA ILE A 183 -10.41 -42.37 13.91
C ILE A 183 -9.16 -41.67 13.34
N PRO A 184 -9.31 -40.54 12.62
CA PRO A 184 -8.16 -39.78 12.18
C PRO A 184 -7.47 -39.18 13.40
N ILE A 185 -6.27 -39.66 13.70
CA ILE A 185 -5.41 -39.13 14.75
C ILE A 185 -5.06 -37.69 14.35
N SER A 186 -5.49 -36.72 15.16
CA SER A 186 -5.13 -35.32 14.96
C SER A 186 -3.70 -35.08 15.46
N GLY A 187 -2.73 -35.24 14.56
CA GLY A 187 -1.31 -34.95 14.81
C GLY A 187 -0.72 -34.04 13.72
N VAL A 188 0.34 -33.29 14.07
CA VAL A 188 1.17 -32.59 13.08
C VAL A 188 1.96 -33.65 12.31
N ALA A 189 2.13 -33.48 10.99
CA ALA A 189 2.89 -34.43 10.18
C ALA A 189 4.31 -34.63 10.77
N GLY A 190 4.57 -35.79 11.36
CA GLY A 190 5.82 -36.12 12.06
C GLY A 190 5.66 -36.57 13.52
N GLU A 191 4.50 -36.33 14.13
CA GLU A 191 4.14 -36.83 15.46
C GLU A 191 3.39 -38.17 15.31
N TRP A 192 4.16 -39.25 15.18
CA TRP A 192 3.62 -40.61 15.33
C TRP A 192 3.85 -41.02 16.78
N GLU A 193 2.80 -41.41 17.51
CA GLU A 193 2.99 -42.03 18.82
C GLU A 193 3.77 -43.33 18.63
N ASP A 194 4.92 -43.46 19.28
CA ASP A 194 5.87 -44.59 19.15
C ASP A 194 5.26 -45.97 19.52
N GLU A 195 3.99 -46.02 19.94
CA GLU A 195 3.33 -47.23 20.43
C GLU A 195 2.62 -48.05 19.36
N ASP A 196 2.48 -47.55 18.12
CA ASP A 196 1.59 -48.21 17.14
C ASP A 196 2.28 -49.21 16.20
N PHE A 197 3.59 -49.47 16.37
CA PHE A 197 4.30 -50.50 15.62
C PHE A 197 4.94 -51.55 16.54
N VAL A 198 4.19 -52.61 16.78
CA VAL A 198 4.70 -53.95 17.13
C VAL A 198 5.39 -54.05 18.49
N ASN A 199 4.60 -54.34 19.53
CA ASN A 199 5.08 -55.14 20.65
C ASN A 199 4.09 -56.27 20.98
N LYS A 200 3.88 -57.18 20.02
CA LYS A 200 3.49 -58.56 20.35
C LYS A 200 4.77 -59.34 20.67
N SER A 201 5.25 -59.21 21.90
CA SER A 201 6.21 -60.15 22.47
C SER A 201 5.71 -60.69 23.80
N LYS A 202 4.88 -61.75 23.73
CA LYS A 202 5.01 -63.04 24.42
C LYS A 202 3.73 -63.85 24.28
#